data_AF-A0A9X8HDE9-F1
#
_entry.id   AF-A0A9X8HDE9-F1
#
_cell.length_a   1.000
_cell.length_b   1.000
_cell.length_c   1.000
_cell.angle_alpha   90.00
_cell.angle_beta   90.00
_cell.angle_gamma   90.00
#
_symmetry.space_group_name_H-M   'P 1'
#
loop_
_entity.id
_entity.type
_entity.pdbx_description
1 polymer ?
#
loop_
_entity_poly.entity_id
_entity_poly.type
_entity_poly.pdbx_seq_one_letter_code
_entity_poly.pdbx_strand_id
1 'polypeptide(L)'
;MLKGQKKKNLTDSECNSMVQHLLLRCTKAGKIPMGAADEVAQLFDCTPSTVRRIWRRASVNFSGSKTAGSKTICRNVSQRKKSTCGRKRLHKDLPKRIQAIPQSRRYCFRSLAHALGMPKSTLHDYFKRGVFAKYYSVRKPALTESNKVCRLKWALDHVCDRDGAKYFDDMYDTVHV
;
A
#
# COMPACT_ATOMS: atom_id res chain seq x y z
N MET A 1 -27.71 5.60 23.02
CA MET A 1 -26.26 5.36 22.81
C MET A 1 -25.50 6.60 23.24
N LEU A 2 -24.70 6.53 24.32
CA LEU A 2 -23.88 7.66 24.75
C LEU A 2 -22.90 8.01 23.61
N LYS A 3 -23.02 9.22 23.05
CA LYS A 3 -22.07 9.75 22.08
C LYS A 3 -20.73 9.91 22.82
N GLY A 4 -19.87 8.91 22.75
CA GLY A 4 -18.51 9.01 23.29
C GLY A 4 -17.81 10.22 22.66
N GLN A 5 -17.26 11.09 23.50
CA GLN A 5 -16.47 12.22 23.01
C GLN A 5 -15.31 11.69 22.14
N LYS A 6 -15.30 12.06 20.86
CA LYS A 6 -14.22 11.70 19.92
C LYS A 6 -13.00 12.56 20.21
N LYS A 7 -12.14 12.14 21.13
CA LYS A 7 -10.79 12.70 21.27
C LYS A 7 -9.87 12.18 20.17
N LYS A 8 -8.96 13.03 19.69
CA LYS A 8 -7.93 12.64 18.71
C LYS A 8 -7.02 11.57 19.34
N ASN A 9 -6.47 10.67 18.51
CA ASN A 9 -5.48 9.70 19.01
C ASN A 9 -4.14 10.40 19.19
N LEU A 10 -3.42 10.03 20.25
CA LEU A 10 -2.06 10.51 20.52
C LEU A 10 -1.10 10.04 19.43
N THR A 11 -0.35 10.99 18.89
CA THR A 11 0.75 10.77 17.94
C THR A 11 1.94 10.06 18.59
N ASP A 12 2.86 9.56 17.75
CA ASP A 12 4.06 8.86 18.22
C ASP A 12 4.98 9.78 19.03
N SER A 13 5.09 11.06 18.64
CA SER A 13 5.84 12.07 19.37
C SER A 13 5.21 12.38 20.73
N GLU A 14 3.89 12.58 20.79
CA GLU A 14 3.17 12.81 22.06
C GLU A 14 3.32 11.63 23.02
N CYS A 15 3.27 10.39 22.50
CA CYS A 15 3.51 9.20 23.31
C CYS A 15 4.92 9.18 23.92
N ASN A 16 5.94 9.56 23.14
CA ASN A 16 7.32 9.64 23.62
C ASN A 16 7.51 10.78 24.64
N SER A 17 7.03 12.00 24.33
CA SER A 17 7.11 13.15 25.23
C SER A 17 6.43 12.88 26.57
N MET A 18 5.26 12.22 26.55
CA MET A 18 4.58 11.81 27.78
C MET A 18 5.41 10.87 28.63
N VAL A 19 6.11 9.89 28.03
CA VAL A 19 7.00 9.01 28.79
C VAL A 19 8.16 9.81 29.37
N GLN A 20 8.74 10.76 28.65
CA GLN A 20 9.80 11.63 29.17
C GLN A 20 9.33 12.45 30.39
N HIS A 21 8.14 13.06 30.34
CA HIS A 21 7.57 13.76 31.51
C HIS A 21 7.37 12.82 32.70
N LEU A 22 6.96 11.58 32.47
CA LEU A 22 6.81 10.58 33.54
C LEU A 22 8.16 10.12 34.10
N LEU A 23 9.20 10.01 33.26
CA LEU A 23 10.56 9.64 33.70
C LEU A 23 11.16 10.68 34.65
N LEU A 24 10.85 11.97 34.46
CA LEU A 24 11.26 13.03 35.38
C LEU A 24 10.57 12.92 36.74
N ARG A 25 9.34 12.39 36.77
CA ARG A 25 8.50 12.34 37.97
C ARG A 25 8.46 10.96 38.65
N CYS A 26 8.97 9.91 38.01
CA CYS A 26 8.93 8.56 38.56
C CYS A 26 9.90 8.37 39.72
N THR A 27 9.50 7.56 40.71
CA THR A 27 10.34 7.21 41.85
C THR A 27 11.53 6.34 41.41
N LYS A 28 12.54 6.20 42.28
CA LYS A 28 13.69 5.30 42.06
C LYS A 28 13.27 3.83 41.84
N ALA A 29 12.11 3.44 42.40
CA ALA A 29 11.51 2.12 42.22
C ALA A 29 10.67 2.00 40.92
N GLY A 30 10.65 3.02 40.07
CA GLY A 30 9.94 3.01 38.79
C GLY A 30 8.43 3.14 38.86
N LYS A 31 7.91 3.55 40.03
CA LYS A 31 6.48 3.80 40.23
C LYS A 31 6.15 5.25 39.90
N ILE A 32 4.99 5.47 39.29
CA ILE A 32 4.43 6.81 39.11
C ILE A 32 3.81 7.25 40.44
N PRO A 33 4.19 8.40 41.01
CA PRO A 33 3.55 8.94 42.21
C PRO A 33 2.05 9.20 42.01
N MET A 34 1.31 9.26 43.13
CA MET A 34 -0.09 9.68 43.10
C MET A 34 -0.20 11.09 42.48
N GLY A 35 -1.25 11.34 41.69
CA GLY A 35 -1.46 12.63 41.01
C GLY A 35 -0.60 12.87 39.77
N ALA A 36 0.62 12.31 39.68
CA ALA A 36 1.51 12.56 38.55
C ALA A 36 0.93 12.10 37.20
N ALA A 37 0.14 11.02 37.19
CA ALA A 37 -0.56 10.57 35.99
C ALA A 37 -1.73 11.51 35.60
N ASP A 38 -2.35 12.16 36.58
CA ASP A 38 -3.48 13.06 36.38
C ASP A 38 -3.00 14.42 35.84
N GLU A 39 -1.88 14.94 36.37
CA GLU A 39 -1.22 16.15 35.85
C GLU A 39 -0.71 15.96 34.42
N VAL A 40 -0.05 14.83 34.13
CA VAL A 40 0.40 14.53 32.76
C VAL A 40 -0.80 14.31 31.83
N ALA A 41 -1.89 13.75 32.34
CA ALA A 41 -3.11 13.59 31.55
C ALA A 41 -3.71 14.93 31.12
N GLN A 42 -3.70 15.94 32.01
CA GLN A 42 -4.13 17.30 31.70
C GLN A 42 -3.24 17.96 30.64
N LEU A 43 -1.91 17.80 30.74
CA LEU A 43 -0.95 18.38 29.79
C LEU A 43 -1.15 17.88 28.35
N PHE A 44 -1.54 16.61 28.19
CA PHE A 44 -1.71 15.96 26.88
C PHE A 44 -3.19 15.78 26.47
N ASP A 45 -4.15 16.45 27.14
CA ASP A 45 -5.60 16.31 26.95
C ASP A 45 -6.08 14.85 26.81
N CYS A 46 -5.56 13.97 27.66
CA CYS A 46 -5.89 12.55 27.63
C CYS A 46 -6.41 12.08 28.99
N THR A 47 -6.85 10.83 29.06
CA THR A 47 -7.30 10.23 30.32
C THR A 47 -6.09 9.71 31.12
N PRO A 48 -6.07 9.79 32.46
CA PRO A 48 -5.01 9.19 33.29
C PRO A 48 -4.80 7.69 33.03
N SER A 49 -5.86 6.96 32.69
CA SER A 49 -5.79 5.55 32.27
C SER A 49 -4.94 5.34 31.01
N THR A 50 -4.97 6.28 30.07
CA THR A 50 -4.13 6.26 28.86
C THR A 50 -2.67 6.51 29.19
N VAL A 51 -2.38 7.45 30.08
CA VAL A 51 -1.04 7.74 30.62
C VAL A 51 -0.44 6.49 31.27
N ARG A 52 -1.15 5.90 32.24
CA ARG A 52 -0.70 4.66 32.93
C ARG A 52 -0.52 3.49 31.98
N ARG A 53 -1.35 3.38 30.94
CA ARG A 53 -1.22 2.36 29.90
C ARG A 53 0.06 2.56 29.06
N ILE A 54 0.38 3.79 28.70
CA ILE A 54 1.59 4.10 27.92
C ILE A 54 2.85 3.91 28.77
N TRP A 55 2.82 4.30 30.05
CA TRP A 55 3.89 4.00 31.00
C TRP A 55 4.21 2.51 31.11
N ARG A 56 3.18 1.68 31.31
CA ARG A 56 3.34 0.22 31.34
C ARG A 56 3.94 -0.33 30.04
N ARG A 57 3.62 0.28 28.89
CA ARG A 57 4.19 -0.13 27.59
C ARG A 57 5.66 0.22 27.48
N ALA A 58 6.07 1.41 27.93
CA ALA A 58 7.46 1.86 27.88
C ALA A 58 8.42 0.85 28.54
N SER A 59 7.93 0.07 29.51
CA SER A 59 8.69 -0.98 30.21
C SER A 59 10.05 -0.45 30.65
N VAL A 60 10.06 0.64 31.41
CA VAL A 60 11.28 1.36 31.78
C VAL A 60 12.14 0.47 32.66
N ASN A 61 13.39 0.24 32.28
CA ASN A 61 14.37 -0.47 33.12
C ASN A 61 15.03 0.53 34.08
N PHE A 62 15.10 0.11 35.35
CA PHE A 62 15.79 0.83 36.42
C PHE A 62 17.06 0.09 36.87
N SER A 63 17.46 -0.95 36.14
CA SER A 63 18.65 -1.75 36.41
C SER A 63 19.92 -0.93 36.19
N GLY A 64 20.69 -0.72 37.26
CA GLY A 64 21.94 0.01 37.26
C GLY A 64 23.01 -0.64 36.40
N SER A 65 23.35 0.01 35.29
CA SER A 65 24.72 0.00 34.79
C SER A 65 25.55 0.92 35.68
N LYS A 66 26.81 0.55 35.97
CA LYS A 66 27.74 1.21 36.91
C LYS A 66 28.11 2.66 36.57
N THR A 67 27.42 3.28 35.62
CA THR A 67 27.46 4.71 35.32
C THR A 67 26.07 5.29 35.61
N ALA A 68 25.99 5.97 36.74
CA ALA A 68 24.87 6.77 37.27
C ALA A 68 23.56 6.86 36.43
N GLY A 69 22.47 6.31 36.95
CA GLY A 69 21.14 6.93 36.85
C GLY A 69 20.40 6.94 35.50
N SER A 70 20.86 6.18 34.49
CA SER A 70 20.22 6.20 33.17
C SER A 70 18.88 5.44 33.17
N LYS A 71 17.76 6.18 33.26
CA LYS A 71 16.41 5.64 33.06
C LYS A 71 16.17 5.48 31.56
N THR A 72 16.08 4.25 31.08
CA THR A 72 15.96 3.96 29.64
C THR A 72 14.59 3.40 29.29
N ILE A 73 14.01 3.86 28.18
CA ILE A 73 12.79 3.32 27.60
C ILE A 73 13.15 2.02 26.88
N CYS A 74 12.63 0.89 27.32
CA CYS A 74 13.04 -0.41 26.79
C CYS A 74 12.07 -0.98 25.76
N ARG A 75 10.87 -0.39 25.64
CA ARG A 75 9.89 -0.77 24.63
C ARG A 75 9.33 0.43 23.88
N ASN A 76 9.05 0.20 22.61
CA ASN A 76 8.41 1.17 21.73
C ASN A 76 7.00 1.56 22.23
N VAL A 77 6.75 2.87 22.36
CA VAL A 77 5.48 3.44 22.84
C VAL A 77 4.61 4.06 21.73
N SER A 78 4.98 3.86 20.47
CA SER A 78 4.24 4.39 19.31
C SER A 78 2.78 3.93 19.26
N GLN A 79 1.97 4.68 18.50
CA GLN A 79 0.55 4.45 18.29
C GLN A 79 0.32 3.13 17.53
N ARG A 80 -0.01 2.07 18.28
CA ARG A 80 -0.29 0.73 17.72
C ARG A 80 -1.53 0.62 16.82
N LYS A 81 -2.36 1.67 16.75
CA LYS A 81 -3.48 1.70 15.78
C LYS A 81 -2.98 1.77 14.35
N LYS A 82 -1.86 2.46 14.11
CA LYS A 82 -1.20 2.51 12.80
C LYS A 82 -0.93 1.07 12.36
N SER A 83 -1.38 0.69 11.17
CA SER A 83 -1.39 -0.68 10.59
C SER A 83 -2.39 -1.70 11.16
N THR A 84 -2.80 -1.60 12.43
CA THR A 84 -3.70 -2.61 13.06
C THR A 84 -5.18 -2.29 12.86
N CYS A 85 -5.53 -1.04 12.58
CA CYS A 85 -6.91 -0.62 12.39
C CYS A 85 -7.39 -0.74 10.94
N GLY A 86 -8.70 -0.83 10.76
CA GLY A 86 -9.36 -0.84 9.44
C GLY A 86 -9.78 -2.23 8.97
N ARG A 87 -10.41 -2.28 7.80
CA ARG A 87 -10.92 -3.53 7.21
C ARG A 87 -9.76 -4.42 6.75
N LYS A 88 -9.63 -5.60 7.37
CA LYS A 88 -8.66 -6.63 6.97
C LYS A 88 -8.96 -7.13 5.55
N ARG A 89 -7.92 -7.52 4.83
CA ARG A 89 -8.05 -8.14 3.50
C ARG A 89 -8.64 -9.54 3.65
N LEU A 90 -9.65 -9.85 2.85
CA LEU A 90 -10.27 -11.17 2.80
C LEU A 90 -9.42 -12.17 2.01
N HIS A 91 -8.91 -11.76 0.85
CA HIS A 91 -8.14 -12.60 -0.07
C HIS A 91 -6.65 -12.24 0.02
N LYS A 92 -5.90 -12.98 0.83
CA LYS A 92 -4.44 -12.80 1.00
C LYS A 92 -3.64 -13.46 -0.13
N ASP A 93 -4.19 -14.53 -0.69
CA ASP A 93 -3.67 -15.39 -1.74
C ASP A 93 -4.02 -14.92 -3.16
N LEU A 94 -4.62 -13.73 -3.28
CA LEU A 94 -5.09 -13.18 -4.55
C LEU A 94 -4.03 -13.18 -5.67
N PRO A 95 -2.75 -12.79 -5.44
CA PRO A 95 -1.73 -12.86 -6.48
C PRO A 95 -1.51 -14.27 -7.03
N LYS A 96 -1.49 -15.29 -6.14
CA LYS A 96 -1.32 -16.70 -6.53
C LYS A 96 -2.52 -17.19 -7.35
N ARG A 97 -3.73 -16.82 -6.93
CA ARG A 97 -4.96 -17.16 -7.67
C ARG A 97 -5.01 -16.52 -9.06
N ILE A 98 -4.55 -15.29 -9.20
CA ILE A 98 -4.42 -14.62 -10.51
C ILE A 98 -3.39 -15.34 -11.39
N GLN A 99 -2.26 -15.76 -10.82
CA GLN A 99 -1.21 -16.50 -11.55
C GLN A 99 -1.65 -17.90 -12.01
N ALA A 100 -2.62 -18.54 -11.34
CA ALA A 100 -3.17 -19.82 -11.79
C ALA A 100 -4.08 -19.68 -13.03
N ILE A 101 -4.68 -18.51 -13.26
CA ILE A 101 -5.57 -18.28 -14.41
C ILE A 101 -4.73 -18.11 -15.67
N PRO A 102 -5.06 -18.72 -16.83
CA PRO A 102 -4.32 -18.49 -18.08
C PRO A 102 -4.27 -17.00 -18.49
N GLN A 103 -3.15 -16.57 -19.08
CA GLN A 103 -2.94 -15.16 -19.46
C GLN A 103 -4.06 -14.60 -20.36
N SER A 104 -4.63 -15.43 -21.24
CA SER A 104 -5.75 -15.09 -22.12
C SER A 104 -6.98 -14.58 -21.37
N ARG A 105 -7.19 -15.02 -20.12
CA ARG A 105 -8.33 -14.63 -19.28
C ARG A 105 -8.04 -13.46 -18.33
N ARG A 106 -6.79 -12.98 -18.28
CA ARG A 106 -6.35 -11.86 -17.41
C ARG A 106 -6.46 -10.47 -18.06
N TYR A 107 -7.14 -10.36 -19.21
CA TYR A 107 -7.16 -9.14 -20.02
C TYR A 107 -7.85 -7.93 -19.36
N CYS A 108 -9.05 -8.12 -18.81
CA CYS A 108 -9.82 -7.05 -18.20
C CYS A 108 -10.36 -7.45 -16.82
N PHE A 109 -10.69 -6.44 -16.00
CA PHE A 109 -11.24 -6.68 -14.66
C PHE A 109 -12.54 -7.49 -14.69
N ARG A 110 -13.35 -7.38 -15.76
CA ARG A 110 -14.59 -8.17 -15.91
C ARG A 110 -14.29 -9.65 -16.10
N SER A 111 -13.41 -10.00 -17.05
CA SER A 111 -13.03 -11.40 -17.31
C SER A 111 -12.31 -12.01 -16.11
N LEU A 112 -11.41 -11.25 -15.48
CA LEU A 112 -10.66 -11.69 -14.31
C LEU A 112 -11.57 -11.88 -13.09
N ALA A 113 -12.54 -10.99 -12.88
CA ALA A 113 -13.55 -11.12 -11.82
C ALA A 113 -14.38 -12.40 -11.97
N HIS A 114 -14.85 -12.67 -13.19
CA HIS A 114 -15.60 -13.89 -13.50
C HIS A 114 -14.74 -15.15 -13.27
N ALA A 115 -13.50 -15.17 -13.75
CA ALA A 115 -12.58 -16.29 -13.56
C ALA A 115 -12.20 -16.52 -12.07
N LEU A 116 -12.20 -15.48 -11.24
CA LEU A 116 -11.92 -15.57 -9.81
C LEU A 116 -13.16 -15.80 -8.96
N GLY A 117 -14.38 -15.71 -9.52
CA GLY A 117 -15.63 -15.75 -8.75
C GLY A 117 -15.74 -14.60 -7.75
N MET A 118 -15.23 -13.40 -8.08
CA MET A 118 -15.26 -12.24 -7.19
C MET A 118 -15.93 -11.04 -7.84
N PRO A 119 -16.54 -10.13 -7.06
CA PRO A 119 -17.04 -8.87 -7.60
C PRO A 119 -15.94 -8.03 -8.23
N LYS A 120 -16.25 -7.40 -9.36
CA LYS A 120 -15.35 -6.47 -10.07
C LYS A 120 -14.89 -5.31 -9.15
N SER A 121 -15.79 -4.81 -8.29
CA SER A 121 -15.50 -3.74 -7.33
C SER A 121 -14.40 -4.15 -6.35
N THR A 122 -14.49 -5.35 -5.79
CA THR A 122 -13.46 -5.92 -4.92
C THR A 122 -12.13 -5.98 -5.65
N LEU A 123 -12.10 -6.52 -6.87
CA LEU A 123 -10.88 -6.60 -7.67
C LEU A 123 -10.25 -5.20 -7.93
N HIS A 124 -11.06 -4.17 -8.18
CA HIS A 124 -10.60 -2.78 -8.29
C HIS A 124 -10.00 -2.23 -6.98
N ASP A 125 -10.57 -2.55 -5.82
CA ASP A 125 -10.01 -2.12 -4.54
C ASP A 125 -8.62 -2.73 -4.29
N TYR A 126 -8.43 -4.01 -4.64
CA TYR A 126 -7.12 -4.66 -4.55
C TYR A 126 -6.11 -4.05 -5.52
N PHE A 127 -6.54 -3.67 -6.73
CA PHE A 127 -5.70 -2.95 -7.68
C PHE A 127 -5.28 -1.57 -7.16
N LYS A 128 -6.21 -0.75 -6.64
CA LYS A 128 -5.89 0.56 -6.04
C LYS A 128 -4.94 0.46 -4.85
N ARG A 129 -4.98 -0.66 -4.12
CA ARG A 129 -4.08 -0.95 -3.00
C ARG A 129 -2.72 -1.54 -3.43
N GLY A 130 -2.47 -1.67 -4.73
CA GLY A 130 -1.20 -2.16 -5.27
C GLY A 130 -0.95 -3.66 -5.07
N VAL A 131 -2.00 -4.48 -4.89
CA VAL A 131 -1.82 -5.94 -4.68
C VAL A 131 -1.38 -6.66 -5.96
N PHE A 132 -1.79 -6.14 -7.11
CA PHE A 132 -1.34 -6.57 -8.42
C PHE A 132 -1.45 -5.39 -9.39
N ALA A 133 -0.70 -5.44 -10.48
CA ALA A 133 -0.70 -4.42 -11.52
C ALA A 133 -1.28 -4.98 -12.83
N LYS A 134 -1.85 -4.09 -13.64
CA LYS A 134 -2.26 -4.41 -15.01
C LYS A 134 -1.10 -4.10 -15.94
N TYR A 135 -0.56 -5.12 -16.59
CA TYR A 135 0.45 -4.95 -17.63
C TYR A 135 -0.22 -5.07 -19.00
N TYR A 136 0.06 -4.11 -19.87
CA TYR A 136 -0.21 -4.23 -21.29
C TYR A 136 1.13 -4.48 -21.98
N SER A 137 1.23 -5.54 -22.77
CA SER A 137 2.33 -5.71 -23.70
C SER A 137 1.80 -5.35 -25.08
N VAL A 138 2.08 -4.14 -25.56
CA VAL A 138 1.99 -3.88 -27.00
C VAL A 138 3.23 -4.53 -27.60
N ARG A 139 3.14 -5.79 -27.99
CA ARG A 139 4.17 -6.41 -28.80
C ARG A 139 4.03 -5.82 -30.19
N LYS A 140 4.84 -4.81 -30.52
CA LYS A 140 5.17 -4.50 -31.91
C LYS A 140 6.28 -5.49 -32.28
N PRO A 141 5.99 -6.62 -32.95
CA PRO A 141 7.07 -7.51 -33.37
C PRO A 141 8.05 -6.68 -34.21
N ALA A 142 9.34 -6.77 -33.88
CA ALA A 142 10.37 -6.18 -34.72
C ALA A 142 10.22 -6.77 -36.13
N LEU A 143 10.26 -5.92 -37.16
CA LEU A 143 10.23 -6.42 -38.53
C LEU A 143 11.52 -7.18 -38.78
N THR A 144 11.42 -8.50 -38.93
CA THR A 144 12.50 -9.32 -39.47
C THR A 144 12.79 -8.87 -40.91
N GLU A 145 14.00 -9.13 -41.42
CA GLU A 145 14.33 -8.80 -42.82
C GLU A 145 13.35 -9.45 -43.80
N SER A 146 12.92 -10.68 -43.54
CA SER A 146 11.86 -11.35 -44.31
C SER A 146 10.54 -10.57 -44.28
N ASN A 147 10.09 -10.10 -43.10
CA ASN A 147 8.88 -9.28 -43.00
C ASN A 147 9.01 -7.94 -43.74
N LYS A 148 10.21 -7.33 -43.74
CA LYS A 148 10.47 -6.09 -44.50
C LYS A 148 10.34 -6.33 -46.00
N VAL A 149 10.95 -7.42 -46.50
CA VAL A 149 10.89 -7.79 -47.92
C VAL A 149 9.45 -8.11 -48.33
N CYS A 150 8.71 -8.89 -47.55
CA CYS A 150 7.30 -9.19 -47.83
C CYS A 150 6.43 -7.92 -47.87
N ARG A 151 6.64 -6.99 -46.93
CA ARG A 151 5.92 -5.71 -46.91
C ARG A 151 6.28 -4.82 -48.10
N LEU A 152 7.56 -4.76 -48.46
CA LEU A 152 8.02 -4.00 -49.62
C LEU A 152 7.44 -4.58 -50.91
N LYS A 153 7.49 -5.90 -51.07
CA LYS A 153 6.89 -6.59 -52.22
C LYS A 153 5.40 -6.30 -52.30
N TRP A 154 4.67 -6.47 -51.20
CA TRP A 154 3.25 -6.16 -51.16
C TRP A 154 2.96 -4.70 -51.54
N ALA A 155 3.74 -3.73 -51.02
CA ALA A 155 3.57 -2.33 -51.39
C ALA A 155 3.84 -2.08 -52.88
N LEU A 156 4.86 -2.72 -53.45
CA LEU A 156 5.21 -2.62 -54.87
C LEU A 156 4.13 -3.24 -55.78
N ASP A 157 3.54 -4.36 -55.37
CA ASP A 157 2.48 -5.03 -56.12
C ASP A 157 1.22 -4.15 -56.23
N HIS A 158 1.06 -3.16 -55.35
CA HIS A 158 -0.04 -2.18 -55.36
C HIS A 158 0.39 -0.81 -55.93
N VAL A 159 1.49 -0.74 -56.67
CA VAL A 159 1.85 0.45 -57.47
C VAL A 159 1.42 0.21 -58.90
N CYS A 160 0.55 1.07 -59.42
CA CYS A 160 0.11 1.09 -60.81
C CYS A 160 0.73 2.26 -61.57
N ASP A 161 1.02 2.05 -62.86
CA ASP A 161 1.45 3.12 -63.77
C ASP A 161 0.22 3.66 -64.53
N ARG A 162 -0.03 4.97 -64.42
CA ARG A 162 -1.05 5.70 -65.19
C ARG A 162 -0.37 6.87 -65.90
N ASP A 163 -0.43 6.89 -67.23
CA ASP A 163 0.16 7.93 -68.08
C ASP A 163 1.65 8.24 -67.80
N GLY A 164 2.43 7.19 -67.50
CA GLY A 164 3.86 7.30 -67.21
C GLY A 164 4.20 7.78 -65.79
N ALA A 165 3.20 8.03 -64.96
CA ALA A 165 3.35 8.34 -63.53
C ALA A 165 2.91 7.16 -62.64
N LYS A 166 3.63 6.96 -61.54
CA LYS A 166 3.38 5.90 -60.55
C LYS A 166 2.36 6.36 -59.51
N TYR A 167 1.31 5.56 -59.31
CA TYR A 167 0.28 5.78 -58.31
C TYR A 167 0.12 4.53 -57.44
N PHE A 168 -0.30 4.71 -56.18
CA PHE A 168 -0.76 3.58 -55.38
C PHE A 168 -2.18 3.19 -55.80
N ASP A 169 -2.48 1.90 -55.78
CA ASP A 169 -3.84 1.39 -55.92
C ASP A 169 -4.73 1.99 -54.81
N ASP A 170 -6.00 2.24 -55.12
CA ASP A 170 -6.95 2.82 -54.17
C ASP A 170 -7.40 1.78 -53.11
N MET A 171 -7.17 0.48 -53.36
CA MET A 171 -7.32 -0.64 -52.41
C MET A 171 -8.70 -0.75 -51.76
N TYR A 172 -9.76 -0.25 -52.40
CA TYR A 172 -11.13 -0.23 -51.84
C TYR A 172 -11.71 -1.63 -51.60
N ASP A 173 -11.14 -2.67 -52.20
CA ASP A 173 -11.55 -4.07 -52.10
C ASP A 173 -10.59 -4.94 -51.26
N THR A 174 -9.52 -4.36 -50.70
CA THR A 174 -8.45 -5.11 -50.03
C THR A 174 -8.44 -4.84 -48.52
N VAL A 175 -8.50 -5.90 -47.70
CA VAL A 175 -8.37 -5.82 -46.24
C VAL A 175 -7.03 -6.43 -45.80
N HIS A 176 -6.16 -5.61 -45.20
CA HIS A 176 -4.93 -6.07 -44.56
C HIS A 176 -5.22 -6.54 -43.12
N VAL A 177 -4.98 -7.82 -42.81
CA VAL A 177 -5.21 -8.45 -41.49
C VAL A 177 -3.90 -8.67 -40.75
#